data_AF-A0A6A3VY73-F1
#
_entry.id   AF-A0A6A3VY73-F1
#
_cell.length_a   1.000
_cell.length_b   1.000
_cell.length_c   1.000
_cell.angle_alpha   90.00
_cell.angle_beta   90.00
_cell.angle_gamma   90.00
#
_symmetry.space_group_name_H-M   'P 1'
#
loop_
_entity.id
_entity.type
_entity.pdbx_description
1 polymer ?
#
loop_
_entity_poly.entity_id
_entity_poly.type
_entity_poly.pdbx_seq_one_letter_code
_entity_poly.pdbx_strand_id
1 'polypeptide(L)'
;MAPRTTTAAATTTHAPPQVMWTVGYSYNGVVQTVSVPPRAIGFDVREALAVELDLPANGMKLMVLRVSEDQWPTQDAAETCDGTELRYLEPIKSQLEDLPGVDAVQLRVEARPPPPVMLTAPDLDLEEAAAQAEAFDIEDKTDTESGSTSSHATTVTKLNSAFTKCRKRKATSQSAGYSSCNAEFMEEMTADLKKTKYKQEDLELPAAYLKQLTTKYRSLVVSSREPWCSNEATRRVFIDDILTTCVTAVKDGDKTKTDLFLNYEKRVDDPEVDASGTADYVITLGTRMVIVIEAKKCDMEHALRQNFAAMEVARVLNGKKTQDDKDGWRDIQGICTDYQNWIFVKRTSTEFATKHMVCRTPDTLDHDPLDFPFDMVPIANRVYTMLKLL
;
A
#
# COMPACT_ATOMS: atom_id res chain seq x y z
N MET A 1 30.68 -7.33 66.92
CA MET A 1 30.91 -7.46 65.47
C MET A 1 29.93 -8.47 64.90
N ALA A 2 28.94 -7.99 64.14
CA ALA A 2 28.17 -8.72 63.14
C ALA A 2 27.42 -7.67 62.32
N PRO A 3 27.55 -7.61 60.98
CA PRO A 3 26.78 -6.68 60.19
C PRO A 3 25.36 -7.22 59.99
N ARG A 4 24.35 -6.41 60.34
CA ARG A 4 22.95 -6.65 59.95
C ARG A 4 22.80 -6.27 58.48
N THR A 5 22.50 -7.24 57.64
CA THR A 5 22.06 -7.07 56.26
C THR A 5 20.63 -6.52 56.25
N THR A 6 20.47 -5.24 55.91
CA THR A 6 19.18 -4.66 55.54
C THR A 6 19.00 -4.77 54.03
N THR A 7 18.16 -5.71 53.60
CA THR A 7 17.65 -5.77 52.23
C THR A 7 16.58 -4.70 52.09
N ALA A 8 16.89 -3.60 51.41
CA ALA A 8 15.89 -2.60 51.02
C ALA A 8 15.09 -3.15 49.83
N ALA A 9 13.80 -3.40 50.04
CA ALA A 9 12.86 -3.67 48.97
C ALA A 9 12.64 -2.38 48.18
N ALA A 10 13.10 -2.35 46.92
CA ALA A 10 12.79 -1.27 45.99
C ALA A 10 11.28 -1.30 45.70
N THR A 11 10.56 -0.33 46.26
CA THR A 11 9.15 -0.10 45.93
C THR A 11 9.14 0.67 44.62
N THR A 12 8.92 -0.01 43.50
CA THR A 12 8.62 0.62 42.22
C THR A 12 7.24 1.26 42.31
N THR A 13 7.20 2.57 42.54
CA THR A 13 6.00 3.39 42.42
C THR A 13 5.62 3.48 40.94
N HIS A 14 4.66 2.66 40.50
CA HIS A 14 3.98 2.89 39.23
C HIS A 14 3.19 4.20 39.33
N ALA A 15 3.59 5.21 38.55
CA ALA A 15 2.77 6.39 38.31
C ALA A 15 1.46 5.96 37.62
N PRO A 16 0.30 6.51 37.99
CA PRO A 16 -0.95 6.21 37.32
C PRO A 16 -0.87 6.59 35.84
N PRO A 17 -1.57 5.88 34.93
CA PRO A 17 -1.56 6.20 33.51
C PRO A 17 -2.02 7.64 33.30
N GLN A 18 -1.13 8.46 32.72
CA GLN A 18 -1.49 9.82 32.33
C GLN A 18 -2.53 9.72 31.22
N VAL A 19 -3.71 10.28 31.46
CA VAL A 19 -4.76 10.38 30.43
C VAL A 19 -4.21 11.31 29.36
N MET A 20 -3.92 10.78 28.17
CA MET A 20 -3.46 11.56 27.02
C MET A 20 -4.67 12.12 26.29
N TRP A 21 -4.52 13.32 25.75
CA TRP A 21 -5.57 13.95 24.96
C TRP A 21 -5.32 13.72 23.47
N THR A 22 -6.31 13.15 22.79
CA THR A 22 -6.26 12.83 21.37
C THR A 22 -6.82 13.99 20.54
N VAL A 23 -6.01 14.50 19.62
CA VAL A 23 -6.39 15.57 18.68
C VAL A 23 -6.44 15.02 17.27
N GLY A 24 -7.59 15.08 16.62
CA GLY A 24 -7.77 14.71 15.21
C GLY A 24 -7.30 15.81 14.27
N TYR A 25 -6.43 15.49 13.32
CA TYR A 25 -5.88 16.45 12.38
C TYR A 25 -5.89 15.92 10.94
N SER A 26 -5.99 16.83 9.95
CA SER A 26 -5.78 16.56 8.53
C SER A 26 -4.47 17.20 8.05
N TYR A 27 -3.69 16.47 7.27
CA TYR A 27 -2.54 16.99 6.53
C TYR A 27 -2.53 16.42 5.11
N ASN A 28 -2.55 17.28 4.09
CA ASN A 28 -2.61 16.89 2.67
C ASN A 28 -3.73 15.86 2.36
N GLY A 29 -4.92 16.03 2.95
CA GLY A 29 -6.07 15.14 2.75
C GLY A 29 -6.06 13.84 3.58
N VAL A 30 -5.03 13.61 4.41
CA VAL A 30 -4.93 12.44 5.29
C VAL A 30 -5.33 12.83 6.71
N VAL A 31 -6.32 12.14 7.28
CA VAL A 31 -6.77 12.34 8.67
C VAL A 31 -6.10 11.35 9.60
N GLN A 32 -5.51 11.86 10.67
CA GLN A 32 -4.85 11.10 11.73
C GLN A 32 -5.14 11.72 13.09
N THR A 33 -4.60 11.12 14.15
CA THR A 33 -4.68 11.66 15.50
C THR A 33 -3.29 11.81 16.10
N VAL A 34 -3.11 12.82 16.94
CA VAL A 34 -1.90 13.01 17.75
C VAL A 34 -2.30 13.05 19.22
N SER A 35 -1.51 12.40 20.07
CA SER A 35 -1.75 12.37 21.51
C SER A 35 -0.83 13.36 22.22
N VAL A 36 -1.41 14.24 23.02
CA VAL A 36 -0.68 15.28 23.76
C VAL A 36 -1.09 15.31 25.24
N PRO A 37 -0.21 15.78 26.14
CA PRO A 37 -0.54 15.86 27.56
C PRO A 37 -1.76 16.77 27.83
N PRO A 38 -2.57 16.53 28.89
CA PRO A 38 -3.75 17.36 29.22
C PRO A 38 -3.48 18.84 29.49
N ARG A 39 -2.22 19.19 29.73
CA ARG A 39 -1.76 20.57 29.97
C ARG A 39 -1.08 21.19 28.75
N ALA A 40 -1.14 20.52 27.60
CA ALA A 40 -0.51 20.98 26.38
C ALA A 40 -1.05 22.37 25.98
N ILE A 41 -0.16 23.17 25.43
CA ILE A 41 -0.46 24.44 24.75
C ILE A 41 -0.31 24.26 23.24
N GLY A 42 -0.74 25.23 22.44
CA GLY A 42 -0.67 25.12 20.98
C GLY A 42 0.74 24.86 20.43
N PHE A 43 1.78 25.32 21.14
CA PHE A 43 3.18 25.01 20.82
C PHE A 43 3.49 23.51 20.93
N ASP A 44 3.05 22.85 22.01
CA ASP A 44 3.32 21.42 22.23
C ASP A 44 2.66 20.55 21.15
N VAL A 45 1.48 20.95 20.66
CA VAL A 45 0.82 20.27 19.53
C VAL A 45 1.62 20.44 18.24
N ARG A 46 2.21 21.62 18.00
CA ARG A 46 3.06 21.86 16.84
C ARG A 46 4.36 21.07 16.94
N GLU A 47 4.95 20.92 18.11
CA GLU A 47 6.11 20.03 18.30
C GLU A 47 5.73 18.56 18.07
N ALA A 48 4.61 18.11 18.64
CA ALA A 48 4.13 16.75 18.43
C ALA A 48 3.85 16.46 16.95
N LEU A 49 3.21 17.38 16.24
CA LEU A 49 2.95 17.26 14.80
C LEU A 49 4.20 17.46 13.94
N ALA A 50 5.15 18.29 14.37
CA ALA A 50 6.44 18.43 13.70
C ALA A 50 7.22 17.12 13.72
N VAL A 51 7.19 16.42 14.84
CA VAL A 51 7.77 15.08 14.98
C VAL A 51 6.98 14.05 14.15
N GLU A 52 5.64 14.04 14.26
CA GLU A 52 4.78 13.08 13.55
C GLU A 52 4.85 13.22 12.02
N LEU A 53 4.91 14.46 11.52
CA LEU A 53 4.87 14.78 10.09
C LEU A 53 6.26 15.04 9.48
N ASP A 54 7.31 15.00 10.30
CA ASP A 54 8.69 15.36 9.93
C ASP A 54 8.76 16.74 9.23
N LEU A 55 8.12 17.72 9.85
CA LEU A 55 8.04 19.10 9.38
C LEU A 55 8.71 20.06 10.37
N PRO A 56 9.30 21.17 9.93
CA PRO A 56 9.81 22.18 10.84
C PRO A 56 8.66 22.83 11.62
N ALA A 57 8.69 22.77 12.95
CA ALA A 57 7.67 23.36 13.83
C ALA A 57 7.43 24.86 13.54
N ASN A 58 8.47 25.58 13.13
CA ASN A 58 8.43 27.02 12.82
C ASN A 58 7.80 27.37 11.46
N GLY A 59 7.54 26.38 10.60
CA GLY A 59 6.98 26.57 9.25
C GLY A 59 5.55 26.05 9.08
N MET A 60 4.96 25.54 10.15
CA MET A 60 3.64 24.92 10.17
C MET A 60 2.60 25.95 10.61
N LYS A 61 1.40 25.93 10.02
CA LYS A 61 0.18 26.56 10.56
C LYS A 61 -0.81 25.47 10.92
N LEU A 62 -1.44 25.61 12.09
CA LEU A 62 -2.50 24.70 12.52
C LEU A 62 -3.81 25.47 12.51
N MET A 63 -4.71 25.12 11.61
CA MET A 63 -6.01 25.75 11.48
C MET A 63 -7.04 24.95 12.28
N VAL A 64 -7.60 25.56 13.33
CA VAL A 64 -8.73 24.99 14.08
C VAL A 64 -9.99 25.13 13.23
N LEU A 65 -10.61 24.01 12.90
CA LEU A 65 -11.74 23.96 11.98
C LEU A 65 -13.07 23.89 12.75
N ARG A 66 -14.12 24.58 12.29
CA ARG A 66 -15.48 24.45 12.84
C ARG A 66 -16.51 24.57 11.72
N VAL A 67 -17.45 23.63 11.66
CA VAL A 67 -18.61 23.70 10.75
C VAL A 67 -19.74 24.53 11.39
N SER A 68 -19.91 24.40 12.71
CA SER A 68 -20.78 25.22 13.57
C SER A 68 -20.20 25.24 14.99
N GLU A 69 -20.80 26.00 15.92
CA GLU A 69 -20.28 26.18 17.29
C GLU A 69 -19.96 24.84 17.97
N ASP A 70 -20.77 23.79 17.73
CA ASP A 70 -20.61 22.47 18.36
C ASP A 70 -20.22 21.34 17.38
N GLN A 71 -19.87 21.66 16.12
CA GLN A 71 -19.64 20.64 15.09
C GLN A 71 -18.28 20.77 14.40
N TRP A 72 -17.53 19.67 14.43
CA TRP A 72 -16.27 19.48 13.73
C TRP A 72 -16.51 18.93 12.31
N PRO A 73 -15.69 19.32 11.32
CA PRO A 73 -15.80 18.79 9.97
C PRO A 73 -15.40 17.31 9.87
N THR A 74 -15.98 16.63 8.88
CA THR A 74 -15.51 15.31 8.42
C THR A 74 -14.23 15.45 7.60
N GLN A 75 -13.55 14.34 7.31
CA GLN A 75 -12.35 14.30 6.45
C GLN A 75 -12.54 15.08 5.13
N ASP A 76 -13.62 14.79 4.40
CA ASP A 76 -13.91 15.44 3.11
C ASP A 76 -14.15 16.95 3.24
N ALA A 77 -14.69 17.40 4.37
CA ALA A 77 -14.98 18.82 4.61
C ALA A 77 -13.76 19.57 5.15
N ALA A 78 -12.82 18.89 5.82
CA ALA A 78 -11.69 19.52 6.50
C ALA A 78 -10.75 20.28 5.55
N GLU A 79 -10.63 19.84 4.29
CA GLU A 79 -9.77 20.47 3.28
C GLU A 79 -10.33 21.80 2.75
N THR A 80 -11.64 22.02 2.87
CA THR A 80 -12.31 23.23 2.35
C THR A 80 -12.96 24.08 3.43
N CYS A 81 -13.02 23.57 4.66
CA CYS A 81 -13.52 24.29 5.82
C CYS A 81 -12.57 25.43 6.20
N ASP A 82 -13.12 26.62 6.41
CA ASP A 82 -12.37 27.75 6.97
C ASP A 82 -12.04 27.47 8.44
N GLY A 83 -10.88 27.95 8.87
CA GLY A 83 -10.40 27.76 10.24
C GLY A 83 -9.75 28.99 10.81
N THR A 84 -9.64 29.02 12.14
CA THR A 84 -8.86 30.01 12.87
C THR A 84 -7.54 29.40 13.31
N GLU A 85 -6.44 30.12 13.18
CA GLU A 85 -5.13 29.59 13.58
C GLU A 85 -5.08 29.27 15.09
N LEU A 86 -4.59 28.08 15.43
CA LEU A 86 -4.36 27.64 16.80
C LEU A 86 -3.29 28.51 17.45
N ARG A 87 -3.66 29.09 18.60
CA ARG A 87 -2.80 30.00 19.35
C ARG A 87 -1.70 29.21 20.08
N TYR A 88 -0.47 29.68 19.92
CA TYR A 88 0.74 29.01 20.39
C TYR A 88 0.80 28.84 21.92
N LEU A 89 0.45 29.87 22.69
CA LEU A 89 0.67 29.91 24.15
C LEU A 89 -0.59 29.66 24.97
N GLU A 90 -1.72 29.37 24.33
CA GLU A 90 -2.96 29.09 25.03
C GLU A 90 -3.14 27.58 25.23
N PRO A 91 -3.73 27.15 26.36
CA PRO A 91 -4.08 25.75 26.58
C PRO A 91 -4.90 25.23 25.41
N ILE A 92 -4.61 24.02 24.95
CA ILE A 92 -5.40 23.46 23.85
C ILE A 92 -6.84 23.20 24.28
N LYS A 93 -7.10 23.02 25.58
CA LYS A 93 -8.44 22.72 26.13
C LYS A 93 -9.41 23.88 26.05
N SER A 94 -8.90 25.10 26.01
CA SER A 94 -9.72 26.29 25.79
C SER A 94 -9.97 26.56 24.31
N GLN A 95 -9.29 25.84 23.42
CA GLN A 95 -9.34 26.05 21.97
C GLN A 95 -10.01 24.87 21.24
N LEU A 96 -9.90 23.66 21.79
CA LEU A 96 -10.44 22.40 21.26
C LEU A 96 -11.26 21.69 22.35
N GLU A 97 -12.36 21.05 21.96
CA GLU A 97 -13.17 20.19 22.83
C GLU A 97 -12.78 18.72 22.62
N ASP A 98 -12.99 17.87 23.62
CA ASP A 98 -12.72 16.43 23.52
C ASP A 98 -13.52 15.79 22.38
N LEU A 99 -12.83 15.05 21.50
CA LEU A 99 -13.46 14.20 20.50
C LEU A 99 -13.03 12.74 20.65
N PRO A 100 -13.95 11.85 21.03
CA PRO A 100 -13.74 10.40 21.01
C PRO A 100 -14.34 9.71 19.76
N GLY A 101 -14.76 10.46 18.73
CA GLY A 101 -15.40 9.93 17.52
C GLY A 101 -14.45 9.82 16.31
N VAL A 102 -14.60 8.75 15.52
CA VAL A 102 -13.66 8.32 14.47
C VAL A 102 -13.58 9.28 13.27
N ASP A 103 -14.60 10.12 13.04
CA ASP A 103 -14.75 10.87 11.79
C ASP A 103 -14.58 12.39 11.92
N ALA A 104 -14.16 12.90 13.08
CA ALA A 104 -14.14 14.34 13.35
C ALA A 104 -12.71 14.93 13.31
N VAL A 105 -12.50 15.95 12.47
CA VAL A 105 -11.21 16.62 12.28
C VAL A 105 -11.20 17.97 12.97
N GLN A 106 -10.26 18.18 13.89
CA GLN A 106 -10.16 19.43 14.66
C GLN A 106 -9.17 20.41 14.05
N LEU A 107 -8.07 19.90 13.50
CA LEU A 107 -6.97 20.69 12.95
C LEU A 107 -6.75 20.39 11.47
N ARG A 108 -6.49 21.41 10.66
CA ARG A 108 -5.78 21.25 9.37
C ARG A 108 -4.36 21.77 9.52
N VAL A 109 -3.40 20.93 9.12
CA VAL A 109 -1.99 21.28 9.08
C VAL A 109 -1.68 21.89 7.71
N GLU A 110 -1.16 23.11 7.70
CA GLU A 110 -0.72 23.80 6.50
C GLU A 110 0.79 24.03 6.59
N ALA A 111 1.56 23.33 5.76
CA ALA A 111 3.01 23.47 5.65
C ALA A 111 3.45 23.36 4.19
N ARG A 112 4.51 24.09 3.79
CA ARG A 112 5.07 23.94 2.43
C ARG A 112 5.91 22.66 2.35
N PRO A 113 5.66 21.75 1.40
CA PRO A 113 6.55 20.62 1.16
C PRO A 113 7.91 21.10 0.59
N PRO A 114 9.04 20.44 0.94
CA PRO A 114 10.32 20.73 0.33
C PRO A 114 10.35 20.30 -1.16
N PRO A 115 11.10 21.00 -2.02
CA PRO A 115 11.14 20.70 -3.45
C PRO A 115 11.82 19.34 -3.74
N PRO A 116 11.38 18.59 -4.77
CA PRO A 116 11.95 17.30 -5.13
C PRO A 116 13.34 17.43 -5.76
N VAL A 117 14.26 16.53 -5.39
CA VAL A 117 15.62 16.43 -5.94
C VAL A 117 15.65 15.37 -7.05
N MET A 118 16.08 15.74 -8.25
CA MET A 118 16.30 14.80 -9.37
C MET A 118 17.64 14.09 -9.23
N LEU A 119 17.65 12.75 -9.31
CA LEU A 119 18.88 11.93 -9.37
C LEU A 119 19.06 11.34 -10.78
N THR A 120 20.26 11.44 -11.33
CA THR A 120 20.67 10.86 -12.63
C THR A 120 21.18 9.42 -12.47
N ALA A 121 20.85 8.55 -13.42
CA ALA A 121 21.24 7.13 -13.45
C ALA A 121 22.74 6.91 -13.73
N PRO A 122 23.39 5.86 -13.16
CA PRO A 122 24.75 5.47 -13.52
C PRO A 122 24.81 4.40 -14.63
N ASP A 123 25.81 4.51 -15.50
CA ASP A 123 26.20 3.52 -16.53
C ASP A 123 26.87 2.28 -15.90
N LEU A 124 26.54 1.08 -16.37
CA LEU A 124 27.23 -0.18 -16.01
C LEU A 124 27.48 -1.06 -17.25
N ASP A 125 28.74 -1.47 -17.42
CA ASP A 125 29.25 -2.41 -18.43
C ASP A 125 28.80 -3.85 -18.14
N LEU A 126 28.33 -4.56 -19.17
CA LEU A 126 27.73 -5.90 -19.12
C LEU A 126 28.44 -6.87 -20.07
N GLU A 127 29.42 -7.62 -19.59
CA GLU A 127 29.91 -8.85 -20.24
C GLU A 127 30.41 -9.87 -19.21
N GLU A 128 29.51 -10.54 -18.46
CA GLU A 128 29.85 -11.84 -17.83
C GLU A 128 28.63 -12.61 -17.24
N ALA A 129 27.59 -12.91 -18.02
CA ALA A 129 26.49 -13.76 -17.51
C ALA A 129 25.69 -14.54 -18.58
N ALA A 130 26.35 -15.07 -19.61
CA ALA A 130 25.70 -15.91 -20.62
C ALA A 130 26.32 -17.31 -20.69
N ALA A 131 25.97 -18.19 -19.75
CA ALA A 131 26.13 -19.63 -19.92
C ALA A 131 25.31 -20.41 -18.87
N GLN A 132 24.10 -20.82 -19.24
CA GLN A 132 23.44 -22.11 -18.92
C GLN A 132 21.91 -21.98 -19.04
N ALA A 133 21.36 -22.35 -20.19
CA ALA A 133 19.94 -22.62 -20.36
C ALA A 133 19.77 -23.56 -21.55
N GLU A 134 19.58 -24.86 -21.29
CA GLU A 134 18.87 -25.89 -22.09
C GLU A 134 18.69 -27.09 -21.14
N ALA A 135 17.58 -27.82 -21.04
CA ALA A 135 16.36 -27.99 -21.83
C ALA A 135 15.25 -28.51 -20.87
N PHE A 136 13.97 -28.45 -21.23
CA PHE A 136 13.02 -29.59 -21.18
C PHE A 136 11.59 -29.15 -21.58
N ASP A 137 10.97 -30.00 -22.39
CA ASP A 137 9.69 -29.82 -23.08
C ASP A 137 8.45 -29.79 -22.18
N ILE A 138 7.45 -29.06 -22.66
CA ILE A 138 6.10 -28.88 -22.10
C ILE A 138 5.16 -29.92 -22.73
N GLU A 139 4.45 -30.71 -21.92
CA GLU A 139 3.26 -31.43 -22.37
C GLU A 139 2.01 -30.60 -22.07
N ASP A 140 1.42 -30.08 -23.15
CA ASP A 140 0.15 -29.38 -23.20
C ASP A 140 -1.03 -30.38 -23.15
N LYS A 141 -2.02 -30.11 -22.29
CA LYS A 141 -3.31 -30.80 -22.29
C LYS A 141 -4.41 -29.78 -22.42
N THR A 142 -4.87 -29.64 -23.65
CA THR A 142 -6.05 -28.91 -24.08
C THR A 142 -7.32 -29.55 -23.55
N ASP A 143 -8.16 -28.79 -22.84
CA ASP A 143 -9.60 -29.04 -22.78
C ASP A 143 -10.32 -27.81 -23.34
N THR A 144 -10.84 -28.00 -24.55
CA THR A 144 -11.66 -27.07 -25.32
C THR A 144 -13.03 -26.87 -24.66
N GLU A 145 -13.36 -25.64 -24.26
CA GLU A 145 -14.76 -25.22 -24.13
C GLU A 145 -15.02 -23.88 -24.86
N SER A 146 -15.95 -23.95 -25.79
CA SER A 146 -16.51 -22.85 -26.58
C SER A 146 -17.41 -21.94 -25.73
N GLY A 147 -17.18 -20.63 -25.75
CA GLY A 147 -18.18 -19.64 -25.28
C GLY A 147 -17.61 -18.30 -24.79
N SER A 148 -17.05 -17.48 -25.68
CA SER A 148 -16.26 -16.28 -25.31
C SER A 148 -17.08 -15.00 -25.01
N THR A 149 -18.36 -14.91 -25.36
CA THR A 149 -19.16 -13.68 -25.13
C THR A 149 -20.07 -13.73 -23.90
N SER A 150 -20.56 -14.91 -23.49
CA SER A 150 -21.44 -15.02 -22.31
C SER A 150 -20.68 -14.85 -20.99
N SER A 151 -19.40 -15.24 -20.93
CA SER A 151 -18.61 -15.13 -19.69
C SER A 151 -18.26 -13.68 -19.35
N HIS A 152 -17.91 -12.86 -20.35
CA HIS A 152 -17.52 -11.46 -20.15
C HIS A 152 -18.69 -10.61 -19.63
N ALA A 153 -19.85 -10.68 -20.29
CA ALA A 153 -21.05 -9.96 -19.86
C ALA A 153 -21.51 -10.37 -18.45
N THR A 154 -21.36 -11.66 -18.12
CA THR A 154 -21.67 -12.17 -16.77
C THR A 154 -20.72 -11.59 -15.73
N THR A 155 -19.42 -11.50 -16.02
CA THR A 155 -18.42 -10.86 -15.14
C THR A 155 -18.74 -9.38 -14.90
N VAL A 156 -19.01 -8.61 -15.96
CA VAL A 156 -19.37 -7.19 -15.85
C VAL A 156 -20.63 -7.00 -15.02
N THR A 157 -21.66 -7.82 -15.25
CA THR A 157 -22.92 -7.78 -14.48
C THR A 157 -22.69 -8.06 -12.99
N LYS A 158 -21.91 -9.10 -12.68
CA LYS A 158 -21.57 -9.46 -11.30
C LYS A 158 -20.81 -8.34 -10.61
N LEU A 159 -19.83 -7.74 -11.30
CA LEU A 159 -19.01 -6.65 -10.79
C LEU A 159 -19.86 -5.39 -10.51
N ASN A 160 -20.76 -5.02 -11.42
CA ASN A 160 -21.67 -3.88 -11.24
C ASN A 160 -22.67 -4.11 -10.09
N SER A 161 -23.17 -5.35 -9.94
CA SER A 161 -24.00 -5.73 -8.78
C SER A 161 -23.25 -5.52 -7.46
N ALA A 162 -22.00 -6.00 -7.38
CA ALA A 162 -21.18 -5.87 -6.18
C ALA A 162 -20.86 -4.40 -5.85
N PHE A 163 -20.49 -3.59 -6.84
CA PHE A 163 -20.27 -2.15 -6.64
C PHE A 163 -21.55 -1.40 -6.24
N THR A 164 -22.70 -1.78 -6.80
CA THR A 164 -23.99 -1.17 -6.44
C THR A 164 -24.31 -1.39 -4.96
N LYS A 165 -24.02 -2.57 -4.41
CA LYS A 165 -24.23 -2.84 -2.97
C LYS A 165 -23.28 -2.05 -2.07
N CYS A 166 -22.10 -1.69 -2.56
CA CYS A 166 -21.16 -0.84 -1.84
C CYS A 166 -21.66 0.61 -1.70
N ARG A 167 -22.58 1.06 -2.56
CA ARG A 167 -23.13 2.43 -2.50
C ARG A 167 -24.12 2.59 -1.35
N LYS A 168 -23.64 3.13 -0.24
CA LYS A 168 -24.52 3.63 0.83
C LYS A 168 -25.27 4.89 0.33
N ARG A 169 -26.53 4.75 -0.07
CA ARG A 169 -27.58 5.81 -0.23
C ARG A 169 -27.18 7.19 -0.81
N LYS A 170 -26.15 7.32 -1.65
CA LYS A 170 -25.89 8.54 -2.44
C LYS A 170 -26.39 8.35 -3.88
N ALA A 171 -26.74 9.47 -4.52
CA ALA A 171 -27.43 9.56 -5.80
C ALA A 171 -26.87 8.61 -6.87
N THR A 172 -27.78 7.97 -7.60
CA THR A 172 -27.64 6.84 -8.54
C THR A 172 -26.78 7.09 -9.79
N SER A 173 -25.96 8.15 -9.84
CA SER A 173 -25.28 8.60 -11.08
C SER A 173 -23.75 8.71 -11.02
N GLN A 174 -23.09 8.40 -9.90
CA GLN A 174 -21.62 8.49 -9.79
C GLN A 174 -20.96 7.12 -9.62
N SER A 175 -19.94 6.80 -10.43
CA SER A 175 -19.14 5.57 -10.35
C SER A 175 -18.58 5.34 -8.95
N ALA A 176 -18.56 4.10 -8.49
CA ALA A 176 -18.02 3.76 -7.18
C ALA A 176 -16.48 3.81 -7.19
N GLY A 177 -15.88 4.52 -6.22
CA GLY A 177 -14.43 4.46 -6.01
C GLY A 177 -14.03 3.10 -5.43
N TYR A 178 -12.85 2.57 -5.78
CA TYR A 178 -12.34 1.33 -5.17
C TYR A 178 -12.22 1.43 -3.64
N SER A 179 -11.98 2.63 -3.11
CA SER A 179 -12.00 2.91 -1.67
C SER A 179 -13.34 2.64 -0.98
N SER A 180 -14.43 2.46 -1.73
CA SER A 180 -15.73 2.08 -1.16
C SER A 180 -15.92 0.56 -0.99
N CYS A 181 -15.01 -0.27 -1.53
CA CYS A 181 -15.11 -1.72 -1.46
C CYS A 181 -15.04 -2.23 -0.01
N ASN A 182 -16.02 -3.02 0.38
CA ASN A 182 -16.22 -3.55 1.72
C ASN A 182 -16.17 -5.09 1.74
N ALA A 183 -16.51 -5.72 2.86
CA ALA A 183 -16.54 -7.18 2.98
C ALA A 183 -17.59 -7.83 2.05
N GLU A 184 -18.77 -7.21 1.91
CA GLU A 184 -19.86 -7.71 1.05
C GLU A 184 -19.43 -7.79 -0.42
N PHE A 185 -18.67 -6.81 -0.89
CA PHE A 185 -18.05 -6.84 -2.23
C PHE A 185 -17.20 -8.09 -2.45
N MET A 186 -16.29 -8.36 -1.51
CA MET A 186 -15.40 -9.52 -1.60
C MET A 186 -16.17 -10.82 -1.50
N GLU A 187 -17.17 -10.91 -0.64
CA GLU A 187 -18.02 -12.10 -0.52
C GLU A 187 -18.75 -12.40 -1.82
N GLU A 188 -19.40 -11.40 -2.43
CA GLU A 188 -20.09 -11.58 -3.71
C GLU A 188 -19.14 -11.99 -4.82
N MET A 189 -18.03 -11.27 -4.98
CA MET A 189 -17.10 -11.54 -6.07
C MET A 189 -16.38 -12.89 -5.94
N THR A 190 -16.15 -13.34 -4.70
CA THR A 190 -15.47 -14.60 -4.41
C THR A 190 -16.40 -15.78 -4.10
N ALA A 191 -17.72 -15.58 -4.14
CA ALA A 191 -18.71 -16.60 -3.76
C ALA A 191 -18.54 -17.93 -4.52
N ASP A 192 -18.30 -17.85 -5.82
CA ASP A 192 -18.21 -19.01 -6.71
C ASP A 192 -16.77 -19.52 -6.89
N LEU A 193 -15.83 -18.99 -6.10
CA LEU A 193 -14.41 -19.26 -6.25
C LEU A 193 -13.90 -20.20 -5.19
N LYS A 194 -13.05 -21.13 -5.62
CA LYS A 194 -12.27 -21.93 -4.70
C LYS A 194 -11.25 -21.03 -3.99
N LYS A 195 -11.42 -20.87 -2.69
CA LYS A 195 -10.47 -20.16 -1.83
C LYS A 195 -9.36 -21.12 -1.41
N THR A 196 -8.12 -20.83 -1.78
CA THR A 196 -6.98 -21.71 -1.52
C THR A 196 -5.81 -20.93 -0.93
N LYS A 197 -4.81 -21.69 -0.42
CA LYS A 197 -3.50 -21.11 -0.11
C LYS A 197 -2.75 -20.89 -1.40
N TYR A 198 -2.19 -19.69 -1.56
CA TYR A 198 -1.37 -19.37 -2.73
C TYR A 198 -0.16 -20.31 -2.81
N LYS A 199 0.00 -20.92 -3.98
CA LYS A 199 1.13 -21.78 -4.34
C LYS A 199 1.80 -21.22 -5.58
N GLN A 200 3.11 -21.27 -5.56
CA GLN A 200 3.96 -20.86 -6.65
C GLN A 200 5.28 -21.60 -6.48
N GLU A 201 5.94 -21.86 -7.59
CA GLU A 201 7.35 -22.23 -7.57
C GLU A 201 8.16 -21.17 -6.83
N ASP A 202 9.29 -21.56 -6.27
CA ASP A 202 10.22 -20.63 -5.63
C ASP A 202 11.44 -20.49 -6.54
N LEU A 203 11.44 -19.44 -7.38
CA LEU A 203 12.62 -19.05 -8.15
C LEU A 203 13.38 -17.95 -7.39
N GLU A 204 14.70 -18.04 -7.41
CA GLU A 204 15.55 -17.02 -6.80
C GLU A 204 15.78 -15.86 -7.77
N LEU A 205 15.67 -14.63 -7.25
CA LEU A 205 16.13 -13.45 -7.97
C LEU A 205 17.64 -13.62 -8.23
N PRO A 206 18.13 -13.43 -9.47
CA PRO A 206 19.54 -13.64 -9.75
C PRO A 206 20.43 -12.77 -8.86
N ALA A 207 21.53 -13.35 -8.37
CA ALA A 207 22.37 -12.76 -7.32
C ALA A 207 22.86 -11.33 -7.64
N ALA A 208 23.10 -11.02 -8.91
CA ALA A 208 23.48 -9.67 -9.35
C ALA A 208 22.40 -8.62 -9.02
N TYR A 209 21.13 -8.92 -9.31
CA TYR A 209 20.01 -8.03 -9.00
C TYR A 209 19.70 -7.99 -7.51
N LEU A 210 19.87 -9.10 -6.79
CA LEU A 210 19.75 -9.07 -5.33
C LEU A 210 20.81 -8.15 -4.71
N LYS A 211 22.06 -8.22 -5.17
CA LYS A 211 23.14 -7.32 -4.74
C LYS A 211 22.85 -5.85 -5.09
N GLN A 212 22.28 -5.60 -6.27
CA GLN A 212 21.85 -4.26 -6.66
C GLN A 212 20.75 -3.75 -5.72
N LEU A 213 19.75 -4.57 -5.41
CA LEU A 213 18.67 -4.24 -4.49
C LEU A 213 19.20 -3.94 -3.09
N THR A 214 20.15 -4.73 -2.59
CA THR A 214 20.82 -4.47 -1.29
C THR A 214 21.56 -3.13 -1.29
N THR A 215 22.24 -2.80 -2.38
CA THR A 215 22.98 -1.53 -2.51
C THR A 215 22.02 -0.34 -2.55
N LYS A 216 20.95 -0.44 -3.33
CA LYS A 216 19.88 0.56 -3.42
C LYS A 216 19.20 0.79 -2.07
N TYR A 217 18.80 -0.30 -1.39
CA TYR A 217 18.22 -0.24 -0.05
C TYR A 217 19.10 0.52 0.92
N ARG A 218 20.39 0.13 1.02
CA ARG A 218 21.34 0.80 1.91
C ARG A 218 21.43 2.30 1.60
N SER A 219 21.54 2.66 0.32
CA SER A 219 21.57 4.07 -0.10
C SER A 219 20.31 4.83 0.33
N LEU A 220 19.13 4.22 0.17
CA LEU A 220 17.86 4.82 0.56
C LEU A 220 17.71 4.97 2.07
N VAL A 221 18.14 3.99 2.87
CA VAL A 221 18.11 4.12 4.33
C VAL A 221 19.01 5.26 4.78
N VAL A 222 20.20 5.42 4.19
CA VAL A 222 21.10 6.53 4.49
C VAL A 222 20.49 7.88 4.14
N SER A 223 19.79 7.99 3.00
CA SER A 223 19.24 9.28 2.54
C SER A 223 17.89 9.63 3.14
N SER A 224 17.07 8.63 3.44
CA SER A 224 15.62 8.78 3.65
C SER A 224 15.10 8.08 4.90
N ARG A 225 15.99 7.50 5.72
CA ARG A 225 15.68 6.64 6.88
C ARG A 225 14.99 5.34 6.50
N GLU A 226 14.75 4.50 7.50
CA GLU A 226 14.19 3.17 7.33
C GLU A 226 12.73 3.23 6.82
N PRO A 227 12.33 2.30 5.94
CA PRO A 227 11.00 2.30 5.34
C PRO A 227 9.87 2.13 6.35
N TRP A 228 10.07 1.40 7.44
CA TRP A 228 9.00 1.11 8.42
C TRP A 228 8.51 2.35 9.17
N CYS A 229 9.38 3.33 9.37
CA CYS A 229 9.06 4.58 10.07
C CYS A 229 8.76 5.74 9.09
N SER A 230 8.83 5.48 7.79
CA SER A 230 8.75 6.50 6.75
C SER A 230 7.30 6.85 6.37
N ASN A 231 7.09 8.00 5.73
CA ASN A 231 5.79 8.33 5.12
C ASN A 231 5.52 7.46 3.87
N GLU A 232 4.32 7.59 3.28
CA GLU A 232 3.92 6.76 2.13
C GLU A 232 4.78 6.99 0.89
N ALA A 233 5.08 8.25 0.55
CA ALA A 233 5.91 8.57 -0.60
C ALA A 233 7.30 7.93 -0.47
N THR A 234 7.94 8.05 0.69
CA THR A 234 9.25 7.45 0.95
C THR A 234 9.18 5.93 0.90
N ARG A 235 8.18 5.29 1.51
CA ARG A 235 8.00 3.82 1.42
C ARG A 235 7.82 3.35 -0.01
N ARG A 236 7.08 4.10 -0.83
CA ARG A 236 6.88 3.78 -2.24
C ARG A 236 8.21 3.72 -2.99
N VAL A 237 9.21 4.55 -2.67
CA VAL A 237 10.54 4.45 -3.27
C VAL A 237 11.21 3.09 -2.99
N PHE A 238 11.07 2.55 -1.78
CA PHE A 238 11.61 1.22 -1.47
C PHE A 238 10.84 0.10 -2.19
N ILE A 239 9.51 0.23 -2.31
CA ILE A 239 8.67 -0.71 -3.07
C ILE A 239 9.08 -0.65 -4.56
N ASP A 240 9.27 0.54 -5.11
CA ASP A 240 9.69 0.78 -6.48
C ASP A 240 11.00 0.09 -6.80
N ASP A 241 11.98 0.19 -5.90
CA ASP A 241 13.25 -0.48 -6.09
C ASP A 241 13.12 -2.00 -6.16
N ILE A 242 12.25 -2.61 -5.35
CA ILE A 242 11.97 -4.05 -5.44
C ILE A 242 11.30 -4.37 -6.79
N LEU A 243 10.23 -3.66 -7.15
CA LEU A 243 9.45 -3.94 -8.35
C LEU A 243 10.27 -3.73 -9.63
N THR A 244 10.95 -2.59 -9.75
CA THR A 244 11.79 -2.24 -10.92
C THR A 244 12.95 -3.20 -11.08
N THR A 245 13.61 -3.59 -9.98
CA THR A 245 14.71 -4.56 -10.02
C THR A 245 14.23 -5.93 -10.49
N CYS A 246 13.08 -6.40 -9.99
CA CYS A 246 12.51 -7.68 -10.43
C CYS A 246 12.05 -7.66 -11.89
N VAL A 247 11.41 -6.57 -12.35
CA VAL A 247 11.02 -6.41 -13.76
C VAL A 247 12.25 -6.42 -14.66
N THR A 248 13.30 -5.68 -14.29
CA THR A 248 14.56 -5.62 -15.05
C THR A 248 15.20 -7.00 -15.14
N ALA A 249 15.30 -7.72 -14.02
CA ALA A 249 15.85 -9.08 -13.98
C ALA A 249 15.11 -10.05 -14.90
N VAL A 250 13.78 -9.97 -14.97
CA VAL A 250 12.99 -10.81 -15.88
C VAL A 250 13.23 -10.45 -17.34
N LYS A 251 13.30 -9.17 -17.69
CA LYS A 251 13.55 -8.71 -19.06
C LYS A 251 14.92 -9.14 -19.57
N ASP A 252 15.93 -9.01 -18.72
CA ASP A 252 17.31 -9.36 -19.07
C ASP A 252 17.48 -10.88 -19.20
N GLY A 253 16.78 -11.65 -18.35
CA GLY A 253 16.79 -13.12 -18.38
C GLY A 253 15.79 -13.77 -19.34
N ASP A 254 14.92 -13.00 -20.01
CA ASP A 254 13.87 -13.53 -20.89
C ASP A 254 13.48 -12.57 -22.02
N LYS A 255 13.94 -12.88 -23.23
CA LYS A 255 13.66 -12.06 -24.42
C LYS A 255 12.18 -12.05 -24.81
N THR A 256 11.37 -12.98 -24.31
CA THR A 256 9.91 -12.96 -24.54
C THR A 256 9.19 -11.95 -23.66
N LYS A 257 9.88 -11.43 -22.63
CA LYS A 257 9.35 -10.47 -21.65
C LYS A 257 9.80 -9.04 -21.91
N THR A 258 10.32 -8.72 -23.09
CA THR A 258 10.77 -7.34 -23.42
C THR A 258 9.68 -6.29 -23.23
N ASP A 259 8.43 -6.67 -23.44
CA ASP A 259 7.25 -5.80 -23.29
C ASP A 259 6.65 -5.83 -21.87
N LEU A 260 7.43 -6.29 -20.89
CA LEU A 260 7.09 -6.16 -19.48
C LEU A 260 7.40 -4.75 -18.99
N PHE A 261 6.39 -4.07 -18.44
CA PHE A 261 6.49 -2.68 -17.97
C PHE A 261 5.78 -2.48 -16.64
N LEU A 262 6.45 -1.77 -15.72
CA LEU A 262 5.85 -1.23 -14.51
C LEU A 262 5.23 0.14 -14.83
N ASN A 263 3.94 0.30 -14.54
CA ASN A 263 3.21 1.55 -14.72
C ASN A 263 2.84 2.10 -13.36
N TYR A 264 3.14 3.38 -13.13
CA TYR A 264 2.81 4.11 -11.91
C TYR A 264 1.44 4.77 -12.03
N GLU A 265 0.67 4.78 -10.94
CA GLU A 265 -0.62 5.47 -10.84
C GLU A 265 -1.52 5.22 -12.06
N LYS A 266 -1.63 3.94 -12.44
CA LYS A 266 -2.34 3.57 -13.66
C LYS A 266 -3.84 3.57 -13.37
N ARG A 267 -4.58 4.38 -14.13
CA ARG A 267 -6.03 4.33 -14.14
C ARG A 267 -6.50 2.97 -14.68
N VAL A 268 -7.37 2.30 -13.93
CA VAL A 268 -7.94 0.99 -14.27
C VAL A 268 -9.46 1.15 -14.27
N ASP A 269 -10.01 1.72 -15.34
CA ASP A 269 -11.45 1.98 -15.46
C ASP A 269 -11.97 1.39 -16.76
N ASP A 270 -13.19 0.85 -16.73
CA ASP A 270 -13.91 0.40 -17.92
C ASP A 270 -15.30 1.09 -17.97
N PRO A 271 -15.72 1.68 -19.10
CA PRO A 271 -17.01 2.37 -19.19
C PRO A 271 -18.25 1.50 -18.92
N GLU A 272 -18.14 0.19 -19.05
CA GLU A 272 -19.22 -0.76 -18.75
C GLU A 272 -19.23 -1.19 -17.28
N VAL A 273 -18.19 -0.83 -16.53
CA VAL A 273 -18.10 -1.10 -15.09
C VAL A 273 -18.38 0.18 -14.32
N ASP A 274 -19.28 0.09 -13.35
CA ASP A 274 -19.75 1.21 -12.56
C ASP A 274 -18.80 1.54 -11.40
N ALA A 275 -17.50 1.53 -11.71
CA ALA A 275 -16.43 1.82 -10.79
C ALA A 275 -15.28 2.53 -11.49
N SER A 276 -14.57 3.32 -10.71
CA SER A 276 -13.40 4.05 -11.18
C SER A 276 -12.35 4.09 -10.09
N GLY A 277 -11.09 3.87 -10.48
CA GLY A 277 -9.98 3.93 -9.55
C GLY A 277 -8.63 3.90 -10.25
N THR A 278 -7.64 4.35 -9.49
CA THR A 278 -6.25 4.32 -9.88
C THR A 278 -5.56 3.29 -9.00
N ALA A 279 -4.87 2.34 -9.61
CA ALA A 279 -3.99 1.45 -8.88
C ALA A 279 -2.61 2.11 -8.74
N ASP A 280 -1.96 1.93 -7.59
CA ASP A 280 -0.65 2.54 -7.33
C ASP A 280 0.38 2.05 -8.33
N TYR A 281 0.37 0.75 -8.64
CA TYR A 281 1.11 0.21 -9.76
C TYR A 281 0.34 -0.85 -10.55
N VAL A 282 0.66 -0.94 -11.83
CA VAL A 282 0.21 -2.04 -12.69
C VAL A 282 1.38 -2.49 -13.53
N ILE A 283 1.67 -3.80 -13.48
CA ILE A 283 2.61 -4.42 -14.39
C ILE A 283 1.84 -4.94 -15.60
N THR A 284 2.32 -4.59 -16.79
CA THR A 284 1.76 -5.02 -18.08
C THR A 284 2.75 -5.88 -18.84
N LEU A 285 2.25 -6.87 -19.57
CA LEU A 285 2.98 -7.60 -20.61
C LEU A 285 2.31 -7.28 -21.95
N GLY A 286 3.01 -6.52 -22.80
CA GLY A 286 2.38 -5.91 -23.98
C GLY A 286 1.21 -5.02 -23.56
N THR A 287 0.03 -5.24 -24.16
CA THR A 287 -1.18 -4.46 -23.83
C THR A 287 -1.97 -5.02 -22.63
N ARG A 288 -1.58 -6.18 -22.11
CA ARG A 288 -2.31 -6.91 -21.07
C ARG A 288 -1.82 -6.48 -19.68
N MET A 289 -2.75 -6.24 -18.77
CA MET A 289 -2.45 -6.01 -17.35
C MET A 289 -2.33 -7.36 -16.65
N VAL A 290 -1.19 -7.64 -16.02
CA VAL A 290 -0.85 -8.97 -15.51
C VAL A 290 -0.73 -8.98 -13.98
N ILE A 291 -0.27 -7.88 -13.38
CA ILE A 291 -0.21 -7.70 -11.93
C ILE A 291 -0.76 -6.31 -11.56
N VAL A 292 -1.68 -6.26 -10.61
CA VAL A 292 -2.18 -5.00 -10.02
C VAL A 292 -1.64 -4.86 -8.60
N ILE A 293 -1.10 -3.71 -8.26
CA ILE A 293 -0.39 -3.50 -6.99
C ILE A 293 -0.98 -2.31 -6.26
N GLU A 294 -1.38 -2.54 -5.01
CA GLU A 294 -1.86 -1.50 -4.09
C GLU A 294 -0.83 -1.30 -2.98
N ALA A 295 -0.30 -0.08 -2.85
CA ALA A 295 0.76 0.27 -1.92
C ALA A 295 0.28 1.33 -0.92
N LYS A 296 -0.32 0.89 0.20
CA LYS A 296 -0.99 1.78 1.17
C LYS A 296 -0.67 1.43 2.60
N LYS A 297 -0.55 2.45 3.46
CA LYS A 297 -0.39 2.33 4.94
C LYS A 297 -1.70 2.00 5.67
N CYS A 298 -2.72 1.50 4.97
CA CYS A 298 -4.04 1.28 5.53
C CYS A 298 -4.19 -0.15 6.04
N ASP A 299 -5.38 -0.45 6.60
CA ASP A 299 -5.79 -1.82 6.89
C ASP A 299 -5.56 -2.70 5.65
N MET A 300 -4.68 -3.70 5.79
CA MET A 300 -4.30 -4.61 4.72
C MET A 300 -5.51 -5.39 4.17
N GLU A 301 -6.58 -5.59 4.96
CA GLU A 301 -7.82 -6.14 4.43
C GLU A 301 -8.54 -5.16 3.49
N HIS A 302 -8.49 -3.86 3.81
CA HIS A 302 -9.04 -2.84 2.94
C HIS A 302 -8.21 -2.68 1.66
N ALA A 303 -6.88 -2.69 1.76
CA ALA A 303 -5.99 -2.72 0.60
C ALA A 303 -6.29 -3.94 -0.30
N LEU A 304 -6.51 -5.12 0.29
CA LEU A 304 -6.91 -6.32 -0.44
C LEU A 304 -8.24 -6.16 -1.20
N ARG A 305 -9.24 -5.50 -0.60
CA ARG A 305 -10.53 -5.22 -1.25
C ARG A 305 -10.36 -4.29 -2.45
N GLN A 306 -9.58 -3.20 -2.29
CA GLN A 306 -9.30 -2.25 -3.38
C GLN A 306 -8.51 -2.92 -4.51
N ASN A 307 -7.48 -3.68 -4.16
CA ASN A 307 -6.65 -4.41 -5.11
C ASN A 307 -7.48 -5.43 -5.90
N PHE A 308 -8.33 -6.21 -5.22
CA PHE A 308 -9.19 -7.19 -5.88
C PHE A 308 -10.19 -6.55 -6.83
N ALA A 309 -10.77 -5.40 -6.46
CA ALA A 309 -11.65 -4.63 -7.34
C ALA A 309 -10.92 -4.19 -8.63
N ALA A 310 -9.73 -3.60 -8.48
CA ALA A 310 -8.90 -3.20 -9.60
C ALA A 310 -8.46 -4.41 -10.46
N MET A 311 -8.17 -5.55 -9.86
CA MET A 311 -7.86 -6.80 -10.58
C MET A 311 -9.04 -7.26 -11.44
N GLU A 312 -10.27 -7.27 -10.91
CA GLU A 312 -11.44 -7.71 -11.67
C GLU A 312 -11.77 -6.76 -12.83
N VAL A 313 -11.61 -5.44 -12.65
CA VAL A 313 -11.73 -4.48 -13.76
C VAL A 313 -10.62 -4.67 -14.80
N ALA A 314 -9.39 -4.93 -14.36
CA ALA A 314 -8.29 -5.23 -15.27
C ALA A 314 -8.54 -6.51 -16.10
N ARG A 315 -9.19 -7.53 -15.53
CA ARG A 315 -9.61 -8.74 -16.27
C ARG A 315 -10.66 -8.43 -17.33
N VAL A 316 -11.64 -7.59 -17.02
CA VAL A 316 -12.64 -7.10 -18.00
C VAL A 316 -11.90 -6.42 -19.16
N LEU A 317 -11.03 -5.46 -18.85
CA LEU A 317 -10.25 -4.73 -19.86
C LEU A 317 -9.35 -5.65 -20.70
N ASN A 318 -8.74 -6.66 -20.09
CA ASN A 318 -7.94 -7.65 -20.83
C ASN A 318 -8.81 -8.49 -21.77
N GLY A 319 -9.98 -8.97 -21.31
CA GLY A 319 -10.90 -9.77 -22.12
C GLY A 319 -11.43 -9.05 -23.36
N LYS A 320 -11.48 -7.72 -23.36
CA LYS A 320 -11.83 -6.91 -24.56
C LYS A 320 -10.72 -6.85 -25.61
N LYS A 321 -9.47 -6.93 -25.18
CA LYS A 321 -8.29 -6.78 -26.07
C LYS A 321 -7.95 -8.08 -26.80
N THR A 322 -8.33 -9.21 -26.23
CA THR A 322 -7.95 -10.53 -26.72
C THR A 322 -9.19 -11.36 -27.03
N GLN A 323 -9.82 -11.11 -28.19
CA GLN A 323 -10.86 -12.02 -28.70
C GLN A 323 -10.27 -13.38 -29.13
N ASP A 324 -8.98 -13.42 -29.45
CA ASP A 324 -8.29 -14.61 -29.97
C ASP A 324 -7.47 -15.40 -28.92
N ASP A 325 -7.19 -14.82 -27.76
CA ASP A 325 -6.43 -15.48 -26.68
C ASP A 325 -7.41 -16.23 -25.77
N LYS A 326 -7.62 -17.52 -26.08
CA LYS A 326 -8.71 -18.31 -25.48
C LYS A 326 -8.58 -18.53 -23.98
N ASP A 327 -7.37 -18.47 -23.42
CA ASP A 327 -7.14 -18.90 -22.04
C ASP A 327 -6.37 -17.88 -21.18
N GLY A 328 -5.63 -16.95 -21.78
CA GLY A 328 -4.73 -16.05 -21.05
C GLY A 328 -5.44 -15.04 -20.15
N TRP A 329 -6.35 -14.22 -20.68
CA TRP A 329 -6.84 -12.98 -20.04
C TRP A 329 -7.52 -13.16 -18.67
N ARG A 330 -7.96 -14.39 -18.36
CA ARG A 330 -8.69 -14.72 -17.14
C ARG A 330 -7.80 -14.75 -15.91
N ASP A 331 -6.50 -14.92 -16.08
CA ASP A 331 -5.57 -14.97 -14.95
C ASP A 331 -4.97 -13.60 -14.70
N ILE A 332 -5.02 -13.17 -13.44
CA ILE A 332 -4.40 -11.93 -13.00
C ILE A 332 -3.85 -12.12 -11.59
N GLN A 333 -2.74 -11.45 -11.32
CA GLN A 333 -2.10 -11.48 -10.02
C GLN A 333 -2.24 -10.12 -9.33
N GLY A 334 -2.10 -10.11 -8.02
CA GLY A 334 -2.21 -8.92 -7.19
C GLY A 334 -1.15 -8.89 -6.10
N ILE A 335 -0.76 -7.67 -5.71
CA ILE A 335 0.10 -7.44 -4.55
C ILE A 335 -0.52 -6.31 -3.74
N CYS A 336 -0.73 -6.52 -2.45
CA CYS A 336 -1.04 -5.44 -1.50
C CYS A 336 0.15 -5.29 -0.57
N THR A 337 0.65 -4.08 -0.38
CA THR A 337 1.79 -3.86 0.51
C THR A 337 1.81 -2.50 1.20
N ASP A 338 2.31 -2.47 2.43
CA ASP A 338 2.72 -1.24 3.12
C ASP A 338 4.26 -1.20 3.27
N TYR A 339 4.98 -1.96 2.44
CA TYR A 339 6.39 -2.39 2.55
C TYR A 339 6.68 -3.44 3.63
N GLN A 340 6.04 -3.39 4.80
CA GLN A 340 6.27 -4.37 5.85
C GLN A 340 5.50 -5.66 5.58
N ASN A 341 4.23 -5.52 5.24
CA ASN A 341 3.28 -6.56 4.89
C ASN A 341 3.22 -6.68 3.37
N TRP A 342 3.21 -7.92 2.87
CA TRP A 342 3.07 -8.23 1.45
C TRP A 342 2.03 -9.34 1.31
N ILE A 343 0.86 -9.00 0.77
CA ILE A 343 -0.18 -9.96 0.44
C ILE A 343 -0.13 -10.21 -1.06
N PHE A 344 0.29 -11.41 -1.43
CA PHE A 344 0.28 -11.89 -2.80
C PHE A 344 -1.05 -12.55 -3.11
N VAL A 345 -1.60 -12.23 -4.28
CA VAL A 345 -2.94 -12.64 -4.70
C VAL A 345 -2.84 -13.30 -6.08
N LYS A 346 -3.48 -14.46 -6.24
CA LYS A 346 -3.73 -15.08 -7.55
C LYS A 346 -5.23 -15.19 -7.76
N ARG A 347 -5.69 -14.73 -8.92
CA ARG A 347 -7.08 -14.80 -9.33
C ARG A 347 -7.18 -15.39 -10.73
N THR A 348 -7.82 -16.57 -10.84
CA THR A 348 -8.07 -17.24 -12.12
C THR A 348 -9.53 -17.12 -12.53
N SER A 349 -10.10 -18.01 -13.34
CA SER A 349 -11.56 -18.14 -13.47
C SER A 349 -12.20 -18.77 -12.22
N THR A 350 -11.56 -19.80 -11.66
CA THR A 350 -12.14 -20.69 -10.64
C THR A 350 -11.52 -20.54 -9.25
N GLU A 351 -10.40 -19.85 -9.13
CA GLU A 351 -9.62 -19.78 -7.89
C GLU A 351 -9.38 -18.33 -7.44
N PHE A 352 -9.37 -18.16 -6.11
CA PHE A 352 -8.85 -17.00 -5.42
C PHE A 352 -7.88 -17.48 -4.33
N ALA A 353 -6.60 -17.17 -4.48
CA ALA A 353 -5.55 -17.63 -3.59
C ALA A 353 -4.75 -16.46 -3.03
N THR A 354 -4.44 -16.50 -1.72
CA THR A 354 -3.64 -15.46 -1.06
C THR A 354 -2.47 -16.04 -0.27
N LYS A 355 -1.40 -15.27 -0.14
CA LYS A 355 -0.29 -15.51 0.79
C LYS A 355 0.19 -14.19 1.37
N HIS A 356 0.19 -14.11 2.69
CA HIS A 356 0.71 -12.97 3.43
C HIS A 356 2.13 -13.29 3.88
N MET A 357 3.04 -12.36 3.61
CA MET A 357 4.43 -12.36 4.07
C MET A 357 4.68 -11.07 4.83
N VAL A 358 5.49 -11.16 5.89
CA VAL A 358 5.80 -10.03 6.77
C VAL A 358 7.31 -9.90 6.85
N CYS A 359 7.81 -8.71 6.56
CA CYS A 359 9.18 -8.31 6.83
C CYS A 359 9.24 -7.80 8.27
N ARG A 360 10.09 -8.39 9.10
CA ARG A 360 10.34 -7.88 10.46
C ARG A 360 11.09 -6.54 10.40
N THR A 361 10.88 -5.72 11.41
CA THR A 361 11.57 -4.43 11.62
C THR A 361 12.85 -4.63 12.43
N PRO A 362 13.80 -3.68 12.41
CA PRO A 362 14.98 -3.69 13.30
C PRO A 362 14.60 -3.78 14.79
N ASP A 363 13.44 -3.27 15.19
CA ASP A 363 12.97 -3.41 16.59
C ASP A 363 12.57 -4.86 16.95
N THR A 364 12.29 -5.68 15.94
CA THR A 364 11.86 -7.08 16.09
C THR A 364 12.95 -8.09 15.70
N LEU A 365 14.08 -7.61 15.17
CA LEU A 365 15.25 -8.36 14.77
C LEU A 365 16.49 -7.55 15.15
N ASP A 366 17.34 -8.06 16.03
CA ASP A 366 18.65 -7.46 16.35
C ASP A 366 19.56 -7.48 15.11
N HIS A 367 19.39 -6.48 14.24
CA HIS A 367 20.00 -6.39 12.91
C HIS A 367 20.30 -4.94 12.56
N ASP A 368 21.38 -4.71 11.80
CA ASP A 368 21.71 -3.38 11.28
C ASP A 368 20.59 -2.89 10.33
N PRO A 369 19.98 -1.71 10.57
CA PRO A 369 18.97 -1.13 9.68
C PRO A 369 19.50 -0.78 8.28
N LEU A 370 20.82 -0.69 8.09
CA LEU A 370 21.45 -0.45 6.78
C LEU A 370 21.55 -1.70 5.92
N ASP A 371 21.34 -2.88 6.51
CA ASP A 371 21.38 -4.12 5.79
C ASP A 371 20.01 -4.48 5.24
N PHE A 372 20.01 -4.97 4.00
CA PHE A 372 18.77 -5.40 3.36
C PHE A 372 18.13 -6.52 4.18
N PRO A 373 16.85 -6.38 4.59
CA PRO A 373 16.25 -7.31 5.53
C PRO A 373 16.24 -8.73 4.97
N PHE A 374 16.67 -9.70 5.77
CA PHE A 374 16.68 -11.11 5.38
C PHE A 374 15.29 -11.59 4.93
N ASP A 375 14.22 -11.10 5.59
CA ASP A 375 12.84 -11.42 5.23
C ASP A 375 12.38 -10.80 3.91
N MET A 376 13.07 -9.75 3.43
CA MET A 376 12.75 -9.11 2.15
C MET A 376 13.30 -9.90 0.96
N VAL A 377 14.34 -10.73 1.15
CA VAL A 377 14.86 -11.64 0.11
C VAL A 377 13.78 -12.60 -0.42
N PRO A 378 13.08 -13.39 0.41
CA PRO A 378 12.02 -14.27 -0.08
C PRO A 378 10.80 -13.50 -0.64
N ILE A 379 10.60 -12.24 -0.24
CA ILE A 379 9.58 -11.35 -0.84
C ILE A 379 10.00 -10.96 -2.26
N ALA A 380 11.24 -10.50 -2.46
CA ALA A 380 11.78 -10.16 -3.76
C ALA A 380 11.80 -11.37 -4.72
N ASN A 381 12.22 -12.54 -4.23
CA ASN A 381 12.16 -13.80 -4.99
C ASN A 381 10.73 -14.13 -5.44
N ARG A 382 9.73 -13.86 -4.60
CA ARG A 382 8.32 -14.08 -4.96
C ARG A 382 7.83 -13.13 -6.04
N VAL A 383 8.15 -11.84 -5.95
CA VAL A 383 7.85 -10.85 -6.99
C VAL A 383 8.53 -11.25 -8.30
N TYR A 384 9.81 -11.62 -8.27
CA TYR A 384 10.54 -12.11 -9.44
C TYR A 384 9.88 -13.34 -10.05
N THR A 385 9.53 -14.34 -9.23
CA THR A 385 8.87 -15.56 -9.70
C THR A 385 7.50 -15.28 -10.29
N MET A 386 6.75 -14.32 -9.72
CA MET A 386 5.44 -13.91 -10.25
C MET A 386 5.57 -13.41 -11.68
N LEU A 387 6.59 -12.61 -11.94
CA LEU A 387 6.87 -12.01 -13.24
C LEU A 387 7.46 -13.00 -14.23
N LYS A 388 8.34 -13.90 -13.78
CA LYS A 388 9.00 -14.90 -14.62
C LYS A 388 8.02 -15.96 -15.14
N LEU A 389 6.98 -16.28 -14.38
CA LEU A 389 5.96 -17.28 -14.70
C LEU A 389 4.69 -16.70 -15.35
N LEU A 390 4.66 -15.40 -15.65
CA LEU A 390 3.66 -14.83 -16.58
C LEU A 390 3.86 -15.42 -17.98
#